data_AF-A0AAN0J7Z7-F1
#
_entry.id   AF-A0AAN0J7Z7-F1
#
_cell.length_a   1.000
_cell.length_b   1.000
_cell.length_c   1.000
_cell.angle_alpha   90.00
_cell.angle_beta   90.00
_cell.angle_gamma   90.00
#
_symmetry.space_group_name_H-M   'P 1'
#
loop_
_entity.id
_entity.type
_entity.pdbx_description
1 polymer ?
#
loop_
_entity_poly.entity_id
_entity_poly.type
_entity_poly.pdbx_seq_one_letter_code
_entity_poly.pdbx_strand_id
1 'polypeptide(L)'
;MKKSYCGMVSVHFDGEDYLVIIGGSRGYSSINTPKQPDAQYSANGKCNEIHYYKISSDQWISPVVTGDRPPPIDQFTLTQVTNNTAVMFGGSTDNGWSNKLYIISFTKISVNILKVPNPGGSVQWPKGRDAHSSVLITTSSGPHLLVVGGSPAYDVWLLDINKRKWKELINLPDNVTRRYYHSLSVWSMTPTTNLMIEFGGYTSYKDTTAIELKKSLNSSLALSLLTVSCK
;
A
#
# COMPACT_ATOMS: atom_id res chain seq x y z
N MET A 1 3.77 20.48 -8.37
CA MET A 1 4.69 19.49 -7.78
C MET A 1 4.70 18.25 -8.68
N LYS A 2 5.84 17.87 -9.26
CA LYS A 2 5.93 16.68 -10.14
C LYS A 2 6.75 15.62 -9.42
N LYS A 3 6.11 14.53 -9.01
CA LYS A 3 6.73 13.39 -8.33
C LYS A 3 6.31 12.12 -9.06
N SER A 4 7.22 11.17 -9.19
CA SER A 4 6.90 9.80 -9.59
C SER A 4 6.87 8.90 -8.36
N TYR A 5 6.16 7.78 -8.46
CA TYR A 5 6.19 6.68 -7.48
C TYR A 5 5.79 7.09 -6.04
N CYS A 6 5.02 8.16 -5.88
CA CYS A 6 4.43 8.56 -4.61
C CYS A 6 3.18 7.74 -4.28
N GLY A 7 2.87 7.60 -3.00
CA GLY A 7 1.59 7.07 -2.54
C GLY A 7 0.53 8.16 -2.56
N MET A 8 -0.69 7.81 -2.98
CA MET A 8 -1.81 8.75 -3.04
C MET A 8 -3.07 8.10 -2.47
N VAL A 9 -3.80 8.81 -1.61
CA VAL A 9 -5.11 8.39 -1.08
C VAL A 9 -6.05 9.59 -0.96
N SER A 10 -7.33 9.36 -1.14
CA SER A 10 -8.38 10.34 -0.82
C SER A 10 -8.71 10.30 0.68
N VAL A 11 -8.96 11.48 1.27
CA VAL A 11 -9.48 11.61 2.63
C VAL A 11 -10.59 12.65 2.66
N HIS A 12 -11.54 12.47 3.58
CA HIS A 12 -12.72 13.33 3.70
C HIS A 12 -12.84 13.89 5.11
N PHE A 13 -12.91 15.22 5.23
CA PHE A 13 -13.05 15.94 6.50
C PHE A 13 -14.09 17.04 6.39
N ASP A 14 -15.03 17.10 7.32
CA ASP A 14 -16.00 18.19 7.43
C ASP A 14 -16.74 18.53 6.12
N GLY A 15 -17.07 17.52 5.29
CA GLY A 15 -17.72 17.73 4.00
C GLY A 15 -16.78 18.08 2.84
N GLU A 16 -15.47 18.05 3.06
CA GLU A 16 -14.45 18.45 2.09
C GLU A 16 -13.53 17.27 1.72
N ASP A 17 -13.26 17.12 0.42
CA ASP A 17 -12.37 16.09 -0.11
C ASP A 17 -10.95 16.61 -0.32
N TYR A 18 -9.99 15.80 0.11
CA TYR A 18 -8.56 16.07 -0.04
C TYR A 18 -7.89 14.86 -0.68
N LEU A 19 -6.91 15.14 -1.51
CA LEU A 19 -5.96 14.15 -1.99
C LEU A 19 -4.68 14.26 -1.17
N VAL A 20 -4.29 13.18 -0.50
CA VAL A 20 -3.03 13.09 0.26
C VAL A 20 -1.97 12.47 -0.64
N ILE A 21 -0.81 13.11 -0.71
CA ILE A 21 0.35 12.64 -1.49
C ILE A 21 1.51 12.46 -0.52
N ILE A 22 2.10 11.26 -0.48
CA ILE A 22 3.21 10.88 0.41
C ILE A 22 4.42 10.44 -0.42
N GLY A 23 5.60 10.92 -0.04
CA GLY A 23 6.89 10.46 -0.53
C GLY A 23 7.07 10.64 -2.04
N GLY A 24 7.70 9.64 -2.67
CA GLY A 24 8.00 9.62 -4.09
C GLY A 24 9.36 10.26 -4.43
N SER A 25 9.69 10.16 -5.72
CA SER A 25 10.93 10.66 -6.29
C SER A 25 10.69 11.90 -7.15
N ARG A 26 11.52 12.92 -6.94
CA ARG A 26 11.56 14.13 -7.74
C ARG A 26 12.50 13.93 -8.93
N GLY A 27 12.09 14.38 -10.12
CA GLY A 27 13.02 14.48 -11.25
C GLY A 27 14.06 15.57 -11.01
N TYR A 28 15.28 15.40 -11.55
CA TYR A 28 16.42 16.33 -11.38
C TYR A 28 16.08 17.81 -11.67
N SER A 29 15.09 18.09 -12.52
CA SER A 29 14.68 19.45 -12.91
C SER A 29 13.62 20.10 -11.99
N SER A 30 13.15 19.43 -10.94
CA SER A 30 12.02 19.87 -10.10
C SER A 30 12.40 20.37 -8.70
N ILE A 31 13.67 20.76 -8.50
CA ILE A 31 14.26 21.09 -7.19
C ILE A 31 13.68 22.38 -6.55
N ASN A 32 12.93 23.19 -7.30
CA ASN A 32 12.53 24.55 -6.88
C ASN A 32 11.26 24.65 -6.00
N THR A 33 10.62 23.55 -5.61
CA THR A 33 9.47 23.64 -4.68
C THR A 33 9.95 23.80 -3.23
N PRO A 34 9.34 24.71 -2.43
CA PRO A 34 9.66 24.85 -1.02
C PRO A 34 9.63 23.52 -0.29
N LYS A 35 10.69 23.24 0.48
CA LYS A 35 10.80 22.01 1.25
C LYS A 35 9.80 22.02 2.40
N GLN A 36 9.07 20.92 2.60
CA GLN A 36 8.27 20.76 3.81
C GLN A 36 9.20 20.72 5.05
N PRO A 37 8.88 21.40 6.15
CA PRO A 37 9.61 21.27 7.41
C PRO A 37 9.72 19.81 7.88
N ASP A 38 10.89 19.47 8.42
CA ASP A 38 11.26 18.15 8.94
C ASP A 38 11.19 17.00 7.93
N ALA A 39 10.97 17.31 6.64
CA ALA A 39 11.09 16.33 5.57
C ALA A 39 12.57 16.12 5.20
N GLN A 40 12.88 14.88 4.88
CA GLN A 40 14.18 14.41 4.44
C GLN A 40 14.16 14.15 2.94
N TYR A 41 15.35 14.24 2.34
CA TYR A 41 15.56 14.07 0.91
C TYR A 41 16.81 13.23 0.72
N SER A 42 16.74 12.24 -0.15
CA SER A 42 17.90 11.45 -0.54
C SER A 42 18.69 12.15 -1.66
N ALA A 43 19.92 11.72 -1.87
CA ALA A 43 20.74 12.17 -3.00
C ALA A 43 20.14 11.77 -4.37
N ASN A 44 19.36 10.69 -4.42
CA ASN A 44 18.71 10.20 -5.64
C ASN A 44 17.31 10.81 -5.90
N GLY A 45 16.90 11.81 -5.13
CA GLY A 45 15.67 12.58 -5.35
C GLY A 45 14.42 12.05 -4.66
N LYS A 46 14.50 10.94 -3.91
CA LYS A 46 13.42 10.49 -3.01
C LYS A 46 13.22 11.50 -1.89
N CYS A 47 12.01 11.51 -1.34
CA CYS A 47 11.67 12.31 -0.17
C CYS A 47 10.59 11.62 0.65
N ASN A 48 10.30 12.15 1.84
CA ASN A 48 9.23 11.71 2.71
C ASN A 48 8.22 12.84 2.99
N GLU A 49 8.09 13.76 2.05
CA GLU A 49 7.13 14.85 2.13
C GLU A 49 5.70 14.31 2.11
N ILE A 50 4.81 15.03 2.79
CA ILE A 50 3.38 14.75 2.87
C ILE A 50 2.64 16.05 2.60
N HIS A 51 1.78 16.03 1.59
CA HIS A 51 0.97 17.18 1.22
C HIS A 51 -0.48 16.79 1.05
N TYR A 52 -1.37 17.71 1.37
CA TYR A 52 -2.78 17.62 1.01
C TYR A 52 -3.06 18.56 -0.15
N TYR A 53 -3.88 18.10 -1.07
CA TYR A 53 -4.47 18.92 -2.11
C TYR A 53 -5.97 18.99 -1.86
N LYS A 54 -6.46 20.17 -1.48
CA LYS A 54 -7.88 20.44 -1.25
C LYS A 54 -8.56 20.63 -2.60
N ILE A 55 -9.47 19.71 -2.94
CA ILE A 55 -10.07 19.65 -4.29
C ILE A 55 -10.97 20.85 -4.56
N SER A 56 -11.80 21.24 -3.58
CA SER A 56 -12.80 22.31 -3.74
C SER A 56 -12.20 23.70 -3.95
N SER A 57 -10.96 23.92 -3.52
CA SER A 57 -10.30 25.23 -3.60
C SER A 57 -9.03 25.26 -4.44
N ASP A 58 -8.62 24.14 -5.05
CA ASP A 58 -7.34 24.02 -5.79
C ASP A 58 -6.13 24.51 -4.97
N GLN A 59 -6.04 24.06 -3.71
CA GLN A 59 -5.00 24.51 -2.79
C GLN A 59 -4.16 23.37 -2.24
N TRP A 60 -2.85 23.61 -2.19
CA TRP A 60 -1.89 22.74 -1.53
C TRP A 60 -1.71 23.15 -0.08
N ILE A 61 -1.76 22.18 0.82
CA ILE A 61 -1.60 22.34 2.26
C ILE A 61 -0.49 21.40 2.72
N SER A 62 0.40 21.93 3.57
CA SER A 62 1.43 21.13 4.24
C SER A 62 0.97 20.85 5.67
N PRO A 63 0.46 19.64 5.97
CA PRO A 63 0.02 19.30 7.32
C PRO A 63 1.20 19.20 8.29
N VAL A 64 0.90 19.32 9.59
CA VAL A 64 1.84 18.99 10.66
C VAL A 64 2.02 17.48 10.70
N VAL A 65 3.26 16.99 10.58
CA VAL A 65 3.54 15.55 10.60
C VAL A 65 4.11 15.15 11.95
N THR A 66 3.54 14.11 12.56
CA THR A 66 3.90 13.59 13.88
C THR A 66 4.12 12.08 13.86
N GLY A 67 4.87 11.57 14.83
CA GLY A 67 5.16 10.14 14.97
C GLY A 67 6.29 9.67 14.06
N ASP A 68 6.18 8.42 13.61
CA ASP A 68 7.25 7.66 12.95
C ASP A 68 7.34 7.96 11.45
N ARG A 69 7.65 9.20 11.08
CA ARG A 69 7.80 9.60 9.67
C ARG A 69 8.77 8.65 8.95
N PRO A 70 8.38 8.06 7.80
CA PRO A 70 9.27 7.16 7.07
C PRO A 70 10.51 7.93 6.56
N PRO A 71 11.63 7.24 6.28
CA PRO A 71 12.74 7.85 5.55
C PRO A 71 12.31 8.24 4.12
N PRO A 72 13.14 8.96 3.35
CA PRO A 72 12.90 9.17 1.93
C PRO A 72 12.58 7.84 1.22
N ILE A 73 11.39 7.76 0.63
CA ILE A 73 10.81 6.49 0.17
C ILE A 73 9.92 6.70 -1.05
N ASP A 74 9.97 5.74 -1.97
CA ASP A 74 9.10 5.65 -3.14
C ASP A 74 8.70 4.20 -3.44
N GLN A 75 7.82 3.99 -4.43
CA GLN A 75 7.40 2.66 -4.90
C GLN A 75 6.82 1.73 -3.81
N PHE A 76 6.26 2.31 -2.75
CA PHE A 76 5.49 1.64 -1.72
C PHE A 76 4.01 1.58 -2.11
N THR A 77 3.23 0.79 -1.38
CA THR A 77 1.76 0.84 -1.47
C THR A 77 1.20 1.68 -0.34
N LEU A 78 0.16 2.47 -0.64
CA LEU A 78 -0.61 3.24 0.32
C LEU A 78 -2.09 2.95 0.07
N THR A 79 -2.71 2.22 1.00
CA THR A 79 -4.09 1.74 0.86
C THR A 79 -4.96 2.37 1.93
N GLN A 80 -6.02 3.06 1.51
CA GLN A 80 -7.02 3.63 2.41
C GLN A 80 -7.77 2.51 3.16
N VAL A 81 -7.99 2.68 4.46
CA VAL A 81 -8.70 1.72 5.33
C VAL A 81 -10.03 2.29 5.81
N THR A 82 -10.05 3.58 6.18
CA THR A 82 -11.26 4.34 6.54
C THR A 82 -11.20 5.71 5.86
N ASN A 83 -12.20 6.57 6.09
CA ASN A 83 -12.23 7.94 5.53
C ASN A 83 -11.02 8.80 5.91
N ASN A 84 -10.31 8.44 6.98
CA ASN A 84 -9.20 9.21 7.52
C ASN A 84 -8.01 8.35 7.97
N THR A 85 -7.95 7.08 7.58
CA THR A 85 -6.80 6.21 7.88
C THR A 85 -6.34 5.44 6.65
N ALA A 86 -5.04 5.20 6.57
CA ALA A 86 -4.43 4.37 5.53
C ALA A 86 -3.34 3.48 6.12
N VAL A 87 -3.01 2.42 5.39
CA VAL A 87 -1.88 1.55 5.65
C VAL A 87 -0.86 1.74 4.55
N MET A 88 0.40 1.92 4.95
CA MET A 88 1.55 2.01 4.04
C MET A 88 2.46 0.79 4.24
N PHE A 89 2.84 0.13 3.15
CA PHE A 89 3.72 -1.04 3.21
C PHE A 89 4.77 -1.04 2.10
N GLY A 90 5.96 -1.55 2.44
CA GLY A 90 7.06 -1.73 1.50
C GLY A 90 7.73 -0.42 1.04
N GLY A 91 8.27 -0.44 -0.17
CA GLY A 91 8.92 0.69 -0.84
C GLY A 91 10.44 0.59 -0.91
N SER A 92 11.05 1.47 -1.70
CA SER A 92 12.49 1.59 -1.87
C SER A 92 13.04 2.78 -1.09
N THR A 93 14.09 2.55 -0.31
CA THR A 93 14.79 3.58 0.47
C THR A 93 16.28 3.56 0.13
N ASP A 94 17.05 4.53 0.63
CA ASP A 94 18.51 4.50 0.49
C ASP A 94 19.17 3.32 1.22
N ASN A 95 18.47 2.69 2.17
CA ASN A 95 18.90 1.48 2.87
C ASN A 95 18.40 0.18 2.19
N GLY A 96 17.90 0.27 0.96
CA GLY A 96 17.33 -0.85 0.21
C GLY A 96 15.81 -0.99 0.38
N TRP A 97 15.31 -2.18 0.04
CA TRP A 97 13.87 -2.49 0.07
C TRP A 97 13.33 -2.55 1.50
N SER A 98 12.31 -1.73 1.75
CA SER A 98 11.60 -1.67 3.01
C SER A 98 10.62 -2.84 3.13
N ASN A 99 10.52 -3.41 4.33
CA ASN A 99 9.41 -4.28 4.77
C ASN A 99 8.62 -3.64 5.92
N LYS A 100 8.75 -2.33 6.10
CA LYS A 100 8.12 -1.61 7.21
C LYS A 100 6.63 -1.41 6.92
N LEU A 101 5.82 -1.60 7.95
CA LEU A 101 4.39 -1.36 7.95
C LEU A 101 4.10 -0.10 8.76
N TYR A 102 3.34 0.83 8.18
CA TYR A 102 2.90 2.04 8.87
C TYR A 102 1.38 2.15 8.83
N ILE A 103 0.79 2.52 9.96
CA ILE A 103 -0.61 2.90 10.08
C ILE A 103 -0.63 4.42 10.18
N ILE A 104 -1.36 5.06 9.28
CA ILE A 104 -1.38 6.51 9.13
C ILE A 104 -2.80 7.00 9.42
N SER A 105 -2.91 7.97 10.32
CA SER A 105 -4.16 8.67 10.61
C SER A 105 -4.05 10.12 10.14
N PHE A 106 -5.10 10.60 9.50
CA PHE A 106 -5.16 11.91 8.88
C PHE A 106 -6.21 12.77 9.61
N THR A 107 -5.89 14.03 9.81
CA THR A 107 -6.84 15.08 10.20
C THR A 107 -6.68 16.24 9.23
N LYS A 108 -7.58 17.22 9.23
CA LYS A 108 -7.51 18.39 8.35
C LYS A 108 -6.16 19.14 8.39
N ILE A 109 -5.47 19.13 9.54
CA ILE A 109 -4.25 19.91 9.75
C ILE A 109 -3.02 19.05 10.09
N SER A 110 -3.19 17.75 10.32
CA SER A 110 -2.09 16.91 10.78
C SER A 110 -2.14 15.48 10.25
N VAL A 111 -0.97 14.86 10.21
CA VAL A 111 -0.77 13.45 9.88
C VAL A 111 -0.06 12.82 11.08
N ASN A 112 -0.63 11.75 11.62
CA ASN A 112 0.02 10.92 12.62
C ASN A 112 0.42 9.58 12.01
N ILE A 113 1.68 9.21 12.17
CA ILE A 113 2.25 8.01 11.58
C ILE A 113 2.71 7.10 12.71
N LEU A 114 2.22 5.86 12.71
CA LEU A 114 2.65 4.81 13.61
C LEU A 114 3.37 3.73 12.81
N LYS A 115 4.66 3.52 13.06
CA LYS A 115 5.39 2.38 12.53
C LYS A 115 5.06 1.15 13.37
N VAL A 116 4.51 0.12 12.72
CA VAL A 116 4.26 -1.16 13.40
C VAL A 116 5.59 -1.89 13.56
N PRO A 117 6.01 -2.25 14.79
CA PRO A 117 7.23 -3.02 15.02
C PRO A 117 7.13 -4.38 14.35
N ASN A 118 8.18 -4.76 13.61
CA ASN A 118 8.34 -6.15 13.19
C ASN A 118 8.76 -6.97 14.42
N PRO A 119 7.93 -7.92 14.89
CA PRO A 119 8.22 -8.68 16.11
C PRO A 119 9.46 -9.59 15.99
N GLY A 120 9.94 -9.86 14.76
CA GLY A 120 11.05 -10.77 14.52
C GLY A 120 10.74 -12.22 14.90
N GLY A 121 11.79 -13.05 14.90
CA GLY A 121 11.69 -14.46 15.30
C GLY A 121 10.88 -15.32 14.34
N SER A 122 10.07 -16.23 14.88
CA SER A 122 9.24 -17.19 14.14
C SER A 122 7.92 -16.60 13.62
N VAL A 123 7.63 -15.32 13.91
CA VAL A 123 6.41 -14.67 13.44
C VAL A 123 6.57 -14.34 11.96
N GLN A 124 5.58 -14.79 11.17
CA GLN A 124 5.51 -14.53 9.74
C GLN A 124 5.49 -13.03 9.46
N TRP A 125 6.39 -12.55 8.59
CA TRP A 125 6.48 -11.15 8.17
C TRP A 125 6.98 -11.08 6.72
N PRO A 126 6.35 -10.28 5.84
CA PRO A 126 6.74 -10.24 4.44
C PRO A 126 8.16 -9.67 4.25
N LYS A 127 8.89 -10.20 3.26
CA LYS A 127 10.19 -9.65 2.85
C LYS A 127 10.05 -8.22 2.31
N GLY A 128 11.15 -7.46 2.40
CA GLY A 128 11.23 -6.11 1.85
C GLY A 128 11.03 -6.12 0.35
N ARG A 129 10.24 -5.18 -0.16
CA ARG A 129 9.85 -5.12 -1.58
C ARG A 129 9.44 -3.73 -2.01
N ASP A 130 9.61 -3.44 -3.29
CA ASP A 130 9.01 -2.29 -3.97
C ASP A 130 8.15 -2.77 -5.16
N ALA A 131 7.48 -1.81 -5.82
CA ALA A 131 6.72 -2.03 -7.06
C ALA A 131 5.67 -3.15 -6.99
N HIS A 132 5.21 -3.47 -5.78
CA HIS A 132 4.12 -4.41 -5.50
C HIS A 132 2.78 -3.68 -5.55
N SER A 133 1.70 -4.43 -5.65
CA SER A 133 0.34 -3.88 -5.49
C SER A 133 -0.28 -4.29 -4.18
N SER A 134 -1.23 -3.49 -3.71
CA SER A 134 -2.03 -3.84 -2.56
C SER A 134 -3.46 -3.36 -2.69
N VAL A 135 -4.38 -4.12 -2.11
CA VAL A 135 -5.81 -3.85 -2.11
C VAL A 135 -6.41 -4.12 -0.74
N LEU A 136 -7.40 -3.31 -0.37
CA LEU A 136 -8.20 -3.55 0.82
C LEU A 136 -9.26 -4.62 0.53
N ILE A 137 -9.34 -5.62 1.39
CA ILE A 137 -10.39 -6.64 1.37
C ILE A 137 -11.11 -6.61 2.71
N THR A 138 -12.42 -6.38 2.68
CA THR A 138 -13.25 -6.48 3.88
C THR A 138 -13.71 -7.92 4.06
N THR A 139 -13.41 -8.50 5.22
CA THR A 139 -13.89 -9.84 5.60
C THR A 139 -14.79 -9.74 6.83
N SER A 140 -15.39 -10.86 7.25
CA SER A 140 -16.19 -10.89 8.49
C SER A 140 -15.37 -10.62 9.75
N SER A 141 -14.03 -10.75 9.70
CA SER A 141 -13.14 -10.40 10.82
C SER A 141 -12.60 -8.97 10.73
N GLY A 142 -13.01 -8.20 9.71
CA GLY A 142 -12.64 -6.79 9.53
C GLY A 142 -11.78 -6.54 8.28
N PRO A 143 -11.14 -5.36 8.21
CA PRO A 143 -10.34 -4.97 7.06
C PRO A 143 -9.03 -5.75 7.00
N HIS A 144 -8.70 -6.25 5.81
CA HIS A 144 -7.45 -6.93 5.52
C HIS A 144 -6.73 -6.23 4.37
N LEU A 145 -5.41 -6.13 4.44
CA LEU A 145 -4.59 -5.69 3.31
C LEU A 145 -4.05 -6.92 2.61
N LEU A 146 -4.31 -7.04 1.32
CA LEU A 146 -3.65 -8.03 0.48
C LEU A 146 -2.48 -7.36 -0.25
N VAL A 147 -1.31 -7.99 -0.20
CA VAL A 147 -0.08 -7.55 -0.87
C VAL A 147 0.34 -8.61 -1.88
N VAL A 148 0.52 -8.24 -3.15
CA VAL A 148 0.84 -9.16 -4.24
C VAL A 148 2.15 -8.75 -4.92
N GLY A 149 3.07 -9.71 -5.04
CA GLY A 149 4.28 -9.61 -5.84
C GLY A 149 5.20 -8.47 -5.42
N GLY A 150 5.77 -7.80 -6.43
CA GLY A 150 6.84 -6.82 -6.29
C GLY A 150 8.21 -7.37 -6.61
N SER A 151 9.25 -6.62 -6.25
CA SER A 151 10.64 -7.04 -6.35
C SER A 151 11.37 -6.73 -5.04
N PRO A 152 12.23 -7.62 -4.51
CA PRO A 152 12.59 -8.94 -5.03
C PRO A 152 11.67 -10.09 -4.54
N ALA A 153 10.44 -9.77 -4.09
CA ALA A 153 9.54 -10.75 -3.48
C ALA A 153 8.43 -11.22 -4.43
N TYR A 154 8.27 -12.54 -4.55
CA TYR A 154 7.31 -13.20 -5.46
C TYR A 154 6.31 -14.06 -4.68
N ASP A 155 5.68 -13.46 -3.69
CA ASP A 155 4.75 -14.10 -2.77
C ASP A 155 3.48 -13.23 -2.63
N VAL A 156 2.51 -13.72 -1.86
CA VAL A 156 1.30 -12.98 -1.54
C VAL A 156 1.03 -13.05 -0.05
N TRP A 157 0.64 -11.91 0.51
CA TRP A 157 0.49 -11.75 1.94
C TRP A 157 -0.85 -11.10 2.28
N LEU A 158 -1.51 -11.63 3.30
CA LEU A 158 -2.72 -11.05 3.87
C LEU A 158 -2.42 -10.54 5.28
N LEU A 159 -2.64 -9.24 5.51
CA LEU A 159 -2.55 -8.60 6.82
C LEU A 159 -3.96 -8.45 7.40
N ASP A 160 -4.21 -9.03 8.57
CA ASP A 160 -5.31 -8.59 9.44
C ASP A 160 -4.89 -7.25 10.05
N ILE A 161 -5.47 -6.14 9.58
CA ILE A 161 -5.05 -4.78 9.95
C ILE A 161 -5.30 -4.52 11.44
N ASN A 162 -6.42 -5.01 11.97
CA ASN A 162 -6.79 -4.83 13.38
C ASN A 162 -5.82 -5.57 14.31
N LYS A 163 -5.47 -6.80 13.96
CA LYS A 163 -4.57 -7.63 14.78
C LYS A 163 -3.09 -7.42 14.46
N ARG A 164 -2.77 -6.72 13.37
CA ARG A 164 -1.40 -6.51 12.85
C ARG A 164 -0.67 -7.83 12.63
N LYS A 165 -1.39 -8.83 12.13
CA LYS A 165 -0.88 -10.19 11.89
C LYS A 165 -0.88 -10.49 10.41
N TRP A 166 0.29 -10.91 9.92
CA TRP A 166 0.48 -11.36 8.56
C TRP A 166 0.24 -12.86 8.43
N LYS A 167 -0.32 -13.26 7.29
CA LYS A 167 -0.42 -14.64 6.84
C LYS A 167 -0.01 -14.72 5.37
N GLU A 168 0.98 -15.55 5.06
CA GLU A 168 1.34 -15.86 3.69
C GLU A 168 0.25 -16.71 3.03
N LEU A 169 -0.07 -16.39 1.77
CA LEU A 169 -0.94 -17.20 0.93
C LEU A 169 -0.07 -18.03 -0.01
N ILE A 170 -0.13 -19.35 0.16
CA ILE A 170 0.70 -20.32 -0.56
C ILE A 170 -0.05 -20.91 -1.76
N ASN A 171 0.69 -21.60 -2.64
CA ASN A 171 0.18 -22.31 -3.83
C ASN A 171 -0.49 -21.40 -4.86
N LEU A 172 0.07 -20.20 -5.07
CA LEU A 172 -0.38 -19.27 -6.09
C LEU A 172 0.46 -19.42 -7.37
N PRO A 173 -0.14 -19.25 -8.57
CA PRO A 173 0.58 -19.32 -9.83
C PRO A 173 1.70 -18.27 -9.94
N ASP A 174 2.83 -18.65 -10.55
CA ASP A 174 3.97 -17.74 -10.74
C ASP A 174 3.63 -16.51 -11.59
N ASN A 175 2.67 -16.61 -12.52
CA ASN A 175 2.23 -15.48 -13.36
C ASN A 175 1.45 -14.41 -12.58
N VAL A 176 1.03 -14.72 -11.34
CA VAL A 176 0.50 -13.78 -10.36
C VAL A 176 1.63 -13.18 -9.54
N THR A 177 2.48 -14.03 -8.96
CA THR A 177 3.40 -13.58 -7.92
C THR A 177 4.69 -12.96 -8.48
N ARG A 178 5.14 -13.39 -9.67
CA ARG A 178 6.33 -12.85 -10.36
C ARG A 178 5.97 -11.68 -11.28
N ARG A 179 5.45 -10.62 -10.67
CA ARG A 179 5.04 -9.39 -11.35
C ARG A 179 5.35 -8.18 -10.48
N TYR A 180 5.78 -7.09 -11.10
CA TYR A 180 6.04 -5.80 -10.44
C TYR A 180 5.63 -4.64 -11.35
N TYR A 181 5.41 -3.44 -10.80
CA TYR A 181 4.77 -2.30 -11.49
C TYR A 181 3.39 -2.62 -12.09
N HIS A 182 2.69 -3.58 -11.51
CA HIS A 182 1.34 -3.97 -11.95
C HIS A 182 0.27 -3.15 -11.23
N SER A 183 -0.96 -3.31 -11.67
CA SER A 183 -2.15 -2.79 -10.99
C SER A 183 -2.98 -3.94 -10.45
N LEU A 184 -3.59 -3.72 -9.30
CA LEU A 184 -4.45 -4.69 -8.64
C LEU A 184 -5.76 -4.00 -8.24
N SER A 185 -6.88 -4.67 -8.49
CA SER A 185 -8.20 -4.18 -8.10
C SER A 185 -9.06 -5.32 -7.59
N VAL A 186 -10.00 -4.99 -6.71
CA VAL A 186 -10.96 -5.94 -6.14
C VAL A 186 -12.35 -5.58 -6.63
N TRP A 187 -13.09 -6.58 -7.09
CA TRP A 187 -14.49 -6.47 -7.48
C TRP A 187 -15.30 -7.51 -6.69
N SER A 188 -16.24 -7.05 -5.87
CA SER A 188 -17.13 -7.94 -5.14
C SER A 188 -18.21 -8.46 -6.07
N MET A 189 -18.14 -9.75 -6.42
CA MET A 189 -19.17 -10.43 -7.19
C MET A 189 -20.40 -10.74 -6.33
N THR A 190 -20.16 -11.14 -5.08
CA THR A 190 -21.17 -11.40 -4.06
C THR A 190 -20.64 -10.95 -2.70
N PRO A 191 -21.47 -10.90 -1.63
CA PRO A 191 -20.99 -10.60 -0.27
C PRO A 191 -19.90 -11.55 0.26
N THR A 192 -19.70 -12.71 -0.38
CA THR A 192 -18.73 -13.73 0.04
C THR A 192 -17.67 -14.04 -1.02
N THR A 193 -17.77 -13.44 -2.21
CA THR A 193 -16.87 -13.74 -3.34
C THR A 193 -16.32 -12.44 -3.89
N ASN A 194 -15.00 -12.30 -3.84
CA ASN A 194 -14.28 -11.17 -4.40
C ASN A 194 -13.45 -11.66 -5.57
N LEU A 195 -13.62 -11.05 -6.74
CA LEU A 195 -12.72 -11.21 -7.86
C LEU A 195 -11.59 -10.20 -7.73
N MET A 196 -10.36 -10.65 -7.80
CA MET A 196 -9.22 -9.78 -7.99
C MET A 196 -8.81 -9.75 -9.44
N ILE A 197 -8.53 -8.57 -9.94
CA ILE A 197 -8.09 -8.34 -11.31
C ILE A 197 -6.69 -7.76 -11.22
N GLU A 198 -5.71 -8.50 -11.75
CA GLU A 198 -4.33 -8.07 -11.88
C GLU A 198 -4.04 -7.74 -13.34
N PHE A 199 -3.53 -6.54 -13.60
CA PHE A 199 -3.27 -6.06 -14.96
C PHE A 199 -1.93 -5.35 -15.09
N GLY A 200 -1.31 -5.49 -16.26
CA GLY A 200 -0.09 -4.78 -16.64
C GLY A 200 1.15 -5.22 -15.84
N GLY A 201 2.09 -4.30 -15.66
CA GLY A 201 3.36 -4.55 -14.98
C GLY A 201 4.37 -5.34 -15.81
N TYR A 202 5.57 -5.47 -15.23
CA TYR A 202 6.67 -6.21 -15.80
C TYR A 202 6.67 -7.65 -15.28
N THR A 203 6.72 -8.59 -16.20
CA THR A 203 6.78 -10.02 -15.93
C THR A 203 7.26 -10.75 -17.18
N SER A 204 7.78 -11.97 -17.02
CA SER A 204 8.09 -12.86 -18.15
C SER A 204 6.84 -13.52 -18.76
N TYR A 205 5.70 -13.44 -18.07
CA TYR A 205 4.43 -14.03 -18.49
C TYR A 205 3.62 -13.01 -19.31
N LYS A 206 2.99 -13.44 -20.42
CA LYS A 206 2.33 -12.51 -21.36
C LYS A 206 0.85 -12.25 -21.07
N ASP A 207 0.26 -12.98 -20.13
CA ASP A 207 -1.18 -12.98 -19.92
C ASP A 207 -1.62 -12.00 -18.83
N THR A 208 -2.80 -11.42 -19.03
CA THR A 208 -3.54 -10.76 -17.96
C THR A 208 -4.12 -11.83 -17.05
N THR A 209 -4.01 -11.66 -15.73
CA THR A 209 -4.42 -12.69 -14.78
C THR A 209 -5.59 -12.19 -13.95
N ALA A 210 -6.73 -12.88 -14.01
CA ALA A 210 -7.81 -12.71 -13.06
C ALA A 210 -7.69 -13.78 -11.97
N ILE A 211 -7.71 -13.36 -10.70
CA ILE A 211 -7.59 -14.23 -9.54
C ILE A 211 -8.93 -14.22 -8.82
N GLU A 212 -9.64 -15.33 -8.84
CA GLU A 212 -10.87 -15.45 -8.05
C GLU A 212 -10.54 -15.75 -6.58
N LEU A 213 -11.06 -14.95 -5.63
CA LEU A 213 -11.00 -15.24 -4.20
C LEU A 213 -12.38 -15.61 -3.68
N LYS A 214 -12.58 -16.90 -3.38
CA LYS A 214 -13.80 -17.39 -2.72
C LYS A 214 -13.59 -17.51 -1.22
N LYS A 215 -14.58 -17.05 -0.45
CA LYS A 215 -14.71 -17.39 0.97
C LYS A 215 -15.51 -18.69 1.08
N SER A 216 -14.93 -19.75 1.64
CA SER A 216 -15.72 -20.95 2.00
C SER A 216 -16.46 -20.71 3.32
N LEU A 217 -17.73 -21.14 3.39
CA LEU A 217 -18.65 -20.85 4.51
C LEU A 217 -18.52 -21.83 5.69
N ASN A 218 -17.55 -22.74 5.71
CA ASN A 218 -17.49 -23.78 6.74
C ASN A 218 -16.48 -23.45 7.85
N SER A 219 -17.05 -23.08 9.02
CA SER A 219 -16.51 -23.17 10.39
C SER A 219 -15.11 -22.59 10.68
N SER A 220 -15.08 -21.54 11.52
CA SER A 220 -13.99 -21.06 12.44
C SER A 220 -12.52 -20.95 11.98
N LEU A 221 -12.21 -21.35 10.74
CA LEU A 221 -10.91 -21.27 10.06
C LEU A 221 -11.15 -20.72 8.64
N ALA A 222 -11.86 -19.59 8.52
CA ALA A 222 -12.34 -19.03 7.25
C ALA A 222 -11.24 -18.39 6.35
N LEU A 223 -10.02 -18.91 6.44
CA LEU A 223 -8.85 -18.51 5.65
C LEU A 223 -8.15 -19.73 5.03
N SER A 224 -8.80 -20.90 5.07
CA SER A 224 -8.21 -22.20 4.70
C SER A 224 -8.38 -22.57 3.22
N LEU A 225 -9.21 -21.91 2.43
CA LEU A 225 -9.17 -22.02 0.97
C LEU A 225 -9.58 -20.70 0.32
N LEU A 226 -8.61 -19.79 0.14
CA LEU A 226 -8.66 -18.95 -1.04
C LEU A 226 -8.32 -19.88 -2.22
N THR A 227 -9.32 -20.39 -2.91
CA THR A 227 -9.08 -21.10 -4.16
C THR A 227 -8.84 -20.06 -5.24
N VAL A 228 -7.57 -19.78 -5.54
CA VAL A 228 -7.20 -18.96 -6.68
C VAL A 228 -7.35 -19.81 -7.94
N SER A 229 -8.40 -19.53 -8.70
CA SER A 229 -8.49 -19.99 -10.08
C SER A 229 -8.10 -18.83 -10.99
N CYS A 230 -7.14 -19.08 -11.87
CA CYS A 230 -6.89 -18.24 -13.04
C CYS A 230 -7.88 -18.66 -14.13
N LYS A 231 -8.59 -17.71 -14.71
CA LYS A 231 -9.32 -17.91 -15.97
C LYS A 231 -8.50 -17.38 -17.13
#